data_AF-A0A973F321-F1
#
_entry.id   AF-A0A973F321-F1
#
_cell.length_a   1.000
_cell.length_b   1.000
_cell.length_c   1.000
_cell.angle_alpha   90.00
_cell.angle_beta   90.00
_cell.angle_gamma   90.00
#
_symmetry.space_group_name_H-M   'P 1'
#
loop_
_entity.id
_entity.type
_entity.pdbx_description
1 polymer ?
#
loop_
_entity_poly.entity_id
_entity_poly.type
_entity_poly.pdbx_seq_one_letter_code
_entity_poly.pdbx_strand_id
1 'polypeptide(L)'
;MKIKYKFTTQHRQRISAALTGKKRPEEVKLKVSKTMKERGVSVGKNNPMWRGGSPKLEYNRIHKYLRDLGEQKRCENREDNILEFKCTSVENKQYDYALINGKKHAKKRKNYIMLCPSCHKRYDKTYLNFKRVKTKI
;
A
#
# COMPACT_ATOMS: atom_id res chain seq x y z
N MET A 1 9.82 -25.57 36.30
CA MET A 1 9.24 -24.21 36.09
C MET A 1 10.24 -23.36 35.31
N LYS A 2 9.88 -22.80 34.15
CA LYS A 2 10.75 -21.83 33.43
C LYS A 2 10.42 -20.42 33.91
N ILE A 3 11.34 -19.80 34.66
CA ILE A 3 11.19 -18.40 35.10
C ILE A 3 11.31 -17.52 33.84
N LYS A 4 10.22 -16.84 33.46
CA LYS A 4 10.26 -15.86 32.38
C LYS A 4 10.91 -14.58 32.90
N TYR A 5 12.18 -14.36 32.56
CA TYR A 5 12.88 -13.12 32.85
C TYR A 5 12.08 -11.93 32.28
N LYS A 6 11.59 -11.05 33.16
CA LYS A 6 10.82 -9.86 32.77
C LYS A 6 11.77 -8.67 32.67
N PHE A 7 12.05 -8.22 31.45
CA PHE A 7 12.79 -6.99 31.22
C PHE A 7 12.07 -5.79 31.85
N THR A 8 12.73 -5.12 32.80
CA THR A 8 12.23 -3.88 33.39
C THR A 8 12.28 -2.73 32.38
N THR A 9 11.47 -1.69 32.60
CA THR A 9 11.47 -0.48 31.76
C THR A 9 12.86 0.16 31.70
N GLN A 10 13.54 0.25 32.85
CA GLN A 10 14.90 0.79 32.95
C GLN A 10 15.91 -0.03 32.11
N HIS A 11 15.78 -1.35 32.08
CA HIS A 11 16.64 -2.20 31.25
C HIS A 11 16.44 -1.94 29.75
N ARG A 12 15.17 -1.80 29.30
CA ARG A 12 14.86 -1.47 27.89
C ARG A 12 15.42 -0.11 27.49
N GLN A 13 15.31 0.89 28.37
CA GLN A 13 15.86 2.23 28.17
C GLN A 13 17.38 2.19 28.02
N ARG A 14 18.09 1.44 28.88
CA ARG A 14 19.55 1.27 28.79
C ARG A 14 19.98 0.63 27.46
N ILE A 15 19.31 -0.45 27.03
CA ILE A 15 19.61 -1.07 25.72
C ILE A 15 19.34 -0.09 24.58
N SER A 16 18.19 0.60 24.60
CA SER A 16 17.84 1.56 23.55
C SER A 16 18.89 2.65 23.44
N ALA A 17 19.25 3.29 24.57
CA ALA A 17 20.27 4.34 24.61
C ALA A 17 21.63 3.85 24.07
N ALA A 18 22.05 2.63 24.40
CA ALA A 18 23.31 2.06 23.95
C ALA A 18 23.37 1.78 22.44
N LEU A 19 22.22 1.62 21.78
CA LEU A 19 22.10 1.28 20.36
C LEU A 19 21.70 2.47 19.48
N THR A 20 21.11 3.52 20.04
CA THR A 20 20.71 4.72 19.30
C THR A 20 21.90 5.32 18.54
N GLY A 21 21.70 5.64 17.26
CA GLY A 21 22.72 6.26 16.39
C GLY A 21 23.77 5.30 15.80
N LYS A 22 23.91 4.08 16.34
CA LYS A 22 24.87 3.10 15.83
C LYS A 22 24.35 2.43 14.56
N LYS A 23 25.14 2.48 13.48
CA LYS A 23 24.88 1.72 12.25
C LYS A 23 25.49 0.33 12.37
N ARG A 24 24.78 -0.68 11.88
CA ARG A 24 25.34 -2.03 11.74
C ARG A 24 26.45 -2.02 10.69
N PRO A 25 27.54 -2.77 10.87
CA PRO A 25 28.54 -2.96 9.83
C PRO A 25 27.93 -3.72 8.65
N GLU A 26 28.48 -3.50 7.45
CA GLU A 26 27.88 -4.00 6.20
C GLU A 26 27.83 -5.52 6.15
N GLU A 27 28.88 -6.19 6.66
CA GLU A 27 28.94 -7.65 6.77
C GLU A 27 27.76 -8.23 7.57
N VAL A 28 27.41 -7.60 8.70
CA VAL A 28 26.28 -8.05 9.54
C VAL A 28 24.95 -7.81 8.83
N LYS A 29 24.81 -6.72 8.07
CA LYS A 29 23.60 -6.49 7.26
C LYS A 29 23.45 -7.59 6.19
N LEU A 30 24.55 -7.95 5.53
CA LEU A 30 24.56 -9.01 4.52
C LEU A 30 24.18 -10.37 5.12
N LYS A 31 24.77 -10.74 6.27
CA LYS A 31 24.42 -11.98 6.99
C LYS A 31 22.94 -12.03 7.34
N VAL A 32 22.40 -10.97 7.94
CA VAL A 32 20.97 -10.89 8.28
C VAL A 32 20.09 -11.01 7.03
N SER A 33 20.43 -10.30 5.94
CA SER A 33 19.70 -10.35 4.68
C SER A 33 19.67 -11.77 4.09
N LYS A 34 20.83 -12.46 4.05
CA LYS A 34 20.96 -13.84 3.58
C LYS A 34 20.08 -14.79 4.40
N THR A 35 20.19 -14.75 5.73
CA THR A 35 19.40 -15.60 6.63
C THR A 35 17.89 -15.35 6.49
N MET A 36 17.46 -14.10 6.33
CA MET A 36 16.03 -13.77 6.15
C MET A 36 15.48 -14.33 4.84
N LYS A 37 16.27 -14.30 3.76
CA LYS A 37 15.93 -14.90 2.46
C LYS A 37 15.85 -16.42 2.56
N GLU A 38 16.88 -17.06 3.13
CA GLU A 38 16.94 -18.52 3.31
C GLU A 38 15.76 -19.06 4.13
N ARG A 39 15.39 -18.35 5.20
CA ARG A 39 14.24 -18.72 6.04
C ARG A 39 12.89 -18.34 5.43
N GLY A 40 12.87 -17.60 4.32
CA GLY A 40 11.66 -17.17 3.64
C GLY A 40 10.72 -16.31 4.50
N VAL A 41 11.23 -15.65 5.55
CA VAL A 41 10.42 -14.94 6.56
C VAL A 41 9.57 -13.83 5.95
N SER A 42 9.96 -13.27 4.81
CA SER A 42 9.23 -12.18 4.17
C SER A 42 8.29 -12.63 3.04
N VAL A 43 8.20 -13.94 2.76
CA VAL A 43 7.49 -14.46 1.59
C VAL A 43 6.29 -15.29 2.00
N GLY A 44 5.16 -15.08 1.31
CA GLY A 44 3.97 -15.91 1.45
C GLY A 44 3.51 -16.02 2.89
N LYS A 45 3.11 -17.23 3.30
CA LYS A 45 2.58 -17.57 4.62
C LYS A 45 3.53 -17.30 5.80
N ASN A 46 4.84 -17.20 5.54
CA ASN A 46 5.84 -16.98 6.57
C ASN A 46 5.98 -15.52 6.98
N ASN A 47 5.46 -14.59 6.17
CA ASN A 47 5.42 -13.19 6.52
C ASN A 47 4.41 -12.96 7.65
N PRO A 48 4.77 -12.38 8.81
CA PRO A 48 3.83 -12.10 9.90
C PRO A 48 2.67 -11.17 9.49
N MET A 49 2.87 -10.40 8.42
CA MET A 49 1.87 -9.54 7.78
C MET A 49 1.04 -10.28 6.70
N TRP A 50 1.32 -11.56 6.46
CA TRP A 50 0.53 -12.40 5.57
C TRP A 50 -0.84 -12.65 6.18
N ARG A 51 -1.87 -12.15 5.50
CA ARG A 51 -3.28 -12.38 5.86
C ARG A 51 -3.96 -13.20 4.76
N GLY A 52 -3.33 -14.32 4.38
CA GLY A 52 -3.92 -15.27 3.41
C GLY A 52 -3.83 -14.86 1.94
N GLY A 53 -2.86 -14.03 1.55
CA GLY A 53 -2.87 -13.39 0.23
C GLY A 53 -3.80 -12.18 0.25
N SER A 54 -3.51 -11.25 1.16
CA SER A 54 -4.45 -10.21 1.53
C SER A 54 -4.86 -9.33 0.34
N PRO A 55 -6.12 -8.89 0.26
CA PRO A 55 -6.59 -7.95 -0.76
C PRO A 55 -5.71 -6.69 -0.85
N LYS A 56 -5.08 -6.28 0.26
CA LYS A 56 -4.13 -5.16 0.32
C LYS A 56 -2.81 -5.43 -0.41
N LEU A 57 -2.26 -6.64 -0.31
CA LEU A 57 -1.07 -7.04 -1.08
C LEU A 57 -1.38 -7.08 -2.58
N GLU A 58 -2.57 -7.55 -2.94
CA GLU A 58 -3.04 -7.60 -4.32
C GLU A 58 -3.27 -6.19 -4.90
N TYR A 59 -3.94 -5.31 -4.14
CA TYR A 59 -4.11 -3.90 -4.48
C TYR A 59 -2.75 -3.23 -4.77
N ASN A 60 -1.77 -3.38 -3.87
CA ASN A 60 -0.44 -2.78 -4.03
C ASN A 60 0.30 -3.33 -5.27
N ARG A 61 0.20 -4.64 -5.52
CA ARG A 61 0.80 -5.28 -6.70
C ARG A 61 0.19 -4.78 -8.00
N ILE A 62 -1.14 -4.61 -8.03
CA ILE A 62 -1.84 -4.08 -9.20
C ILE A 62 -1.49 -2.61 -9.42
N HIS A 63 -1.49 -1.78 -8.38
CA HIS A 63 -1.12 -0.36 -8.53
C HIS A 63 0.35 -0.18 -8.90
N LYS A 64 1.23 -1.05 -8.43
CA LYS A 64 2.62 -1.09 -8.93
C LYS A 64 2.64 -1.42 -10.42
N TYR A 65 1.98 -2.50 -10.84
CA TYR A 65 1.87 -2.88 -12.25
C TYR A 65 1.34 -1.73 -13.12
N LEU A 66 0.29 -1.03 -12.67
CA LEU A 66 -0.28 0.09 -13.43
C LEU A 66 0.68 1.27 -13.57
N ARG A 67 1.45 1.60 -12.52
CA ARG A 67 2.49 2.64 -12.60
C ARG A 67 3.66 2.23 -13.50
N ASP A 68 4.03 0.97 -13.49
CA ASP A 68 5.14 0.43 -14.30
C ASP A 68 4.79 0.44 -15.81
N LEU A 69 3.51 0.46 -16.18
CA LEU A 69 3.08 0.63 -17.59
C LEU A 69 3.49 2.01 -18.16
N GLY A 70 3.87 2.97 -17.32
CA GLY A 70 4.58 4.19 -17.73
C GLY A 70 3.79 5.19 -18.56
N GLU A 71 2.52 4.91 -18.88
CA GLU A 71 1.95 5.54 -20.07
C GLU A 71 1.52 6.99 -19.91
N GLN A 72 1.13 7.51 -18.74
CA GLN A 72 0.55 8.86 -18.73
C GLN A 72 0.77 9.54 -17.36
N LYS A 73 1.23 10.81 -17.36
CA LYS A 73 1.29 11.69 -16.18
C LYS A 73 0.22 12.77 -16.29
N ARG A 74 -1.01 12.33 -16.60
CA ARG A 74 -2.11 13.22 -16.95
C ARG A 74 -3.38 12.83 -16.20
N CYS A 75 -4.38 13.71 -16.16
CA CYS A 75 -5.68 13.35 -15.59
C CYS A 75 -6.62 13.07 -16.75
N GLU A 76 -7.05 11.82 -16.93
CA GLU A 76 -8.00 11.45 -18.00
C GLU A 76 -9.31 12.24 -17.88
N ASN A 77 -9.77 12.55 -16.66
CA ASN A 77 -10.96 13.39 -16.48
C ASN A 77 -10.76 14.85 -16.89
N ARG A 78 -9.52 15.36 -16.88
CA ARG A 78 -9.25 16.73 -17.35
C ARG A 78 -9.26 16.81 -18.86
N GLU A 79 -8.66 15.84 -19.52
CA GLU A 79 -8.39 15.88 -20.95
C GLU A 79 -9.53 15.26 -21.76
N ASP A 80 -10.04 14.12 -21.30
CA ASP A 80 -11.04 13.33 -22.01
C ASP A 80 -12.46 13.51 -21.42
N ASN A 81 -12.61 14.29 -20.33
CA ASN A 81 -13.89 14.57 -19.65
C ASN A 81 -14.73 13.31 -19.36
N ILE A 82 -14.07 12.25 -18.89
CA ILE A 82 -14.69 10.93 -18.67
C ILE A 82 -15.67 10.85 -17.49
N LEU A 83 -15.66 11.82 -16.55
CA LEU A 83 -16.57 11.87 -15.41
C LEU A 83 -17.60 12.99 -15.58
N GLU A 84 -18.73 12.85 -14.90
CA GLU A 84 -19.81 13.86 -14.90
C GLU A 84 -19.36 15.23 -14.41
N PHE A 85 -18.31 15.28 -13.58
CA PHE A 85 -17.76 16.53 -13.08
C PHE A 85 -16.44 16.90 -13.77
N LYS A 86 -16.28 18.21 -14.02
CA LYS A 86 -15.03 18.75 -14.54
C LYS A 86 -13.90 18.70 -13.51
N CYS A 87 -12.69 18.39 -13.99
CA CYS A 87 -11.47 18.51 -13.20
C CYS A 87 -11.17 19.98 -12.92
N THR A 88 -11.04 20.35 -11.64
CA THR A 88 -10.73 21.73 -11.23
C THR A 88 -9.25 21.96 -10.95
N SER A 89 -8.46 20.90 -10.81
CA SER A 89 -7.02 21.05 -10.57
C SER A 89 -6.32 21.45 -11.85
N VAL A 90 -5.39 22.39 -11.77
CA VAL A 90 -4.69 22.97 -12.93
C VAL A 90 -3.45 22.15 -13.29
N GLU A 91 -2.63 21.77 -12.31
CA GLU A 91 -1.46 20.89 -12.50
C GLU A 91 -1.20 20.09 -11.22
N ASN A 92 -1.05 18.77 -11.34
CA ASN A 92 -0.69 17.92 -10.20
C ASN A 92 0.51 17.07 -10.60
N LYS A 93 1.47 16.92 -9.69
CA LYS A 93 2.66 16.07 -9.92
C LYS A 93 2.39 14.58 -9.65
N GLN A 94 1.24 14.29 -9.04
CA GLN A 94 0.86 12.95 -8.61
C GLN A 94 -0.45 12.57 -9.27
N TYR A 95 -0.49 11.38 -9.84
CA TYR A 95 -1.66 10.76 -10.43
C TYR A 95 -1.74 9.35 -9.91
N ASP A 96 -2.96 8.88 -9.69
CA ASP A 96 -3.19 7.50 -9.27
C ASP A 96 -4.35 6.88 -10.05
N TYR A 97 -4.38 5.56 -10.05
CA TYR A 97 -5.38 4.80 -10.76
C TYR A 97 -6.60 4.57 -9.85
N ALA A 98 -7.78 4.95 -10.31
CA ALA A 98 -9.05 4.56 -9.71
C ALA A 98 -9.62 3.37 -10.48
N LEU A 99 -10.18 2.40 -9.75
CA LEU A 99 -10.90 1.28 -10.36
C LEU A 99 -12.22 1.79 -10.92
N ILE A 100 -12.52 1.49 -12.18
CA ILE A 100 -13.81 1.81 -12.78
C ILE A 100 -14.91 1.02 -12.06
N ASN A 101 -15.97 1.70 -11.64
CA ASN A 101 -17.12 1.10 -10.98
C ASN A 101 -17.66 -0.11 -11.76
N GLY A 102 -17.93 -1.21 -11.06
CA GLY A 102 -18.38 -2.48 -11.64
C GLY A 102 -17.28 -3.35 -12.28
N LYS A 103 -16.03 -2.87 -12.39
CA LYS A 103 -14.90 -3.70 -12.81
C LYS A 103 -14.29 -4.44 -11.61
N LYS A 104 -13.63 -5.57 -11.88
CA LYS A 104 -12.88 -6.32 -10.87
C LYS A 104 -11.44 -5.83 -10.79
N HIS A 105 -10.86 -5.86 -9.59
CA HIS A 105 -9.42 -5.65 -9.41
C HIS A 105 -8.65 -6.76 -10.15
N ALA A 106 -7.96 -6.39 -11.23
CA ALA A 106 -7.18 -7.32 -12.05
C ALA A 106 -6.05 -6.55 -12.76
N LYS A 107 -5.01 -7.23 -13.23
CA LYS A 107 -3.94 -6.62 -14.03
C LYS A 107 -4.38 -6.26 -15.47
N LYS A 108 -5.45 -5.48 -15.61
CA LYS A 108 -6.00 -5.03 -16.88
C LYS A 108 -6.11 -3.51 -16.84
N ARG A 109 -5.30 -2.80 -17.62
CA ARG A 109 -5.28 -1.32 -17.67
C ARG A 109 -6.67 -0.73 -17.94
N LYS A 110 -7.45 -1.36 -18.82
CA LYS A 110 -8.83 -0.99 -19.17
C LYS A 110 -9.82 -0.98 -18.00
N ASN A 111 -9.47 -1.58 -16.86
CA ASN A 111 -10.32 -1.57 -15.66
C ASN A 111 -10.09 -0.32 -14.79
N TYR A 112 -9.12 0.52 -15.13
CA TYR A 112 -8.70 1.65 -14.34
C TYR A 112 -8.72 2.92 -15.17
N ILE A 113 -9.03 4.02 -14.50
CA ILE A 113 -8.89 5.38 -15.00
C ILE A 113 -7.84 6.09 -14.18
N MET A 114 -7.03 6.92 -14.82
CA MET A 114 -5.99 7.65 -14.13
C MET A 114 -6.43 9.07 -13.82
N LEU A 115 -6.44 9.40 -12.54
CA LEU A 115 -7.01 10.63 -12.01
C LEU A 115 -5.99 11.39 -11.17
N CYS A 116 -6.12 12.71 -11.14
CA CYS A 116 -5.45 13.53 -10.14
C CYS A 116 -6.09 13.32 -8.76
N PRO A 117 -5.42 13.66 -7.64
CA PRO A 117 -5.90 13.36 -6.30
C PRO A 117 -7.29 13.94 -5.98
N SER A 118 -7.60 15.11 -6.53
CA SER A 118 -8.91 15.76 -6.36
C SER A 118 -10.02 15.00 -7.09
N CYS A 119 -9.80 14.63 -8.35
CA CYS A 119 -10.75 13.83 -9.13
C CYS A 119 -10.90 12.44 -8.53
N HIS A 120 -9.79 11.83 -8.11
CA HIS A 120 -9.76 10.52 -7.46
C HIS A 120 -10.61 10.50 -6.20
N LYS A 121 -10.39 11.46 -5.28
CA LYS A 121 -11.20 11.58 -4.05
C LYS A 121 -12.68 11.81 -4.32
N ARG A 122 -13.02 12.61 -5.34
CA ARG A 122 -14.42 12.85 -5.74
C ARG A 122 -15.03 11.58 -6.35
N TYR A 123 -14.30 10.91 -7.23
CA TYR A 123 -14.70 9.64 -7.83
C TYR A 123 -14.99 8.60 -6.74
N ASP A 124 -14.06 8.42 -5.81
CA ASP A 124 -14.23 7.54 -4.66
C ASP A 124 -15.46 7.91 -3.84
N LYS A 125 -15.69 9.20 -3.57
CA LYS A 125 -16.90 9.62 -2.84
C LYS A 125 -18.20 9.29 -3.60
N THR A 126 -18.21 9.45 -4.92
CA THR A 126 -19.40 9.21 -5.75
C THR A 126 -19.69 7.72 -5.89
N TYR A 127 -18.66 6.89 -6.12
CA TYR A 127 -18.81 5.49 -6.50
C TYR A 127 -18.48 4.49 -5.38
N LEU A 128 -17.74 4.89 -4.34
CA LEU A 128 -17.53 4.11 -3.10
C LEU A 128 -18.49 4.54 -1.98
N ASN A 129 -19.65 5.13 -2.31
CA ASN A 129 -20.77 5.16 -1.37
C ASN A 129 -21.25 3.72 -1.12
N PHE A 130 -20.49 3.00 -0.29
CA PHE A 130 -20.95 1.87 0.48
C PHE A 130 -22.22 2.33 1.18
N LYS A 131 -23.39 1.92 0.67
CA LYS A 131 -24.55 1.80 1.54
C LYS A 131 -24.09 0.88 2.68
N ARG A 132 -23.76 1.44 3.85
CA ARG A 132 -24.06 0.76 5.10
C ARG A 132 -25.58 0.66 5.13
N VAL A 133 -26.12 -0.30 4.39
CA VAL A 133 -27.46 -0.80 4.67
C VAL A 133 -27.31 -1.41 6.04
N LYS A 134 -27.70 -0.66 7.08
CA LYS A 134 -28.01 -1.26 8.37
C LYS A 134 -29.13 -2.26 8.06
N THR A 135 -28.81 -3.53 7.95
CA THR A 135 -29.81 -4.58 8.11
C THR A 135 -30.36 -4.41 9.52
N LYS A 136 -31.54 -3.80 9.62
CA LYS A 136 -32.40 -3.99 10.79
C LYS A 136 -32.83 -5.46 10.72
N ILE A 137 -32.38 -6.25 11.69
CA ILE A 137 -33.01 -7.53 12.05
C ILE A 137 -34.29 -7.18 12.80
#